data_AF-A0AAN8F173-F1
#
_entry.id   AF-A0AAN8F173-F1
#
_cell.length_a   1.000
_cell.length_b   1.000
_cell.length_c   1.000
_cell.angle_alpha   90.00
_cell.angle_beta   90.00
_cell.angle_gamma   90.00
#
_symmetry.space_group_name_H-M   'P 1'
#
loop_
_entity.id
_entity.type
_entity.pdbx_description
1 polymer ?
#
loop_
_entity_poly.entity_id
_entity_poly.type
_entity_poly.pdbx_seq_one_letter_code
_entity_poly.pdbx_strand_id
1 'polypeptide(L)'
;MPFFIGLHMREFTADDELIDRFYARSLINFIHERKPNKDWLPFNPAKRNYYSVEANLMERIFPTNKMDYHSEEVDYWLYNMTEFDNSLFRKVSKQLRSNQEDGTPSYSIFRTVLSSLLFGLSLTLAFFILMAACASFSQQDPPNHEQVPLVHRKETQRKRTIIVSSLKTR
;
A
#
# COMPACT_ATOMS: atom_id res chain seq x y z
N MET A 1 0.30 -15.81 48.62
CA MET A 1 -1.08 -16.29 48.85
C MET A 1 -2.04 -15.37 48.13
N PRO A 2 -3.16 -15.86 47.56
CA PRO A 2 -4.12 -14.99 46.90
C PRO A 2 -5.02 -14.29 47.92
N PHE A 3 -4.58 -13.13 48.41
CA PHE A 3 -5.34 -12.23 49.32
C PHE A 3 -6.63 -11.64 48.70
N PHE A 4 -6.86 -11.86 47.41
CA PHE A 4 -7.98 -11.26 46.68
C PHE A 4 -9.12 -12.24 46.38
N ILE A 5 -8.88 -13.55 46.44
CA ILE A 5 -9.87 -14.60 46.12
C ILE A 5 -10.44 -15.25 47.41
N GLY A 6 -9.93 -14.86 48.59
CA GLY A 6 -10.33 -15.50 49.85
C GLY A 6 -9.89 -16.97 49.98
N LEU A 7 -9.02 -17.44 49.07
CA LEU A 7 -8.51 -18.82 49.09
C LEU A 7 -7.26 -18.88 49.95
N HIS A 8 -7.42 -19.31 51.19
CA HIS A 8 -6.32 -19.41 52.16
C HIS A 8 -6.10 -20.89 52.51
N MET A 9 -5.00 -21.45 52.01
CA MET A 9 -4.61 -22.84 52.28
C MET A 9 -3.89 -23.03 53.62
N ARG A 10 -3.67 -21.95 54.36
CA ARG A 10 -3.05 -21.94 55.69
C ARG A 10 -3.73 -20.87 56.56
N GLU A 11 -3.60 -21.01 57.87
CA GLU A 11 -4.03 -19.97 58.80
C GLU A 11 -3.23 -18.69 58.61
N PHE A 12 -3.91 -17.55 58.65
CA PHE A 12 -3.25 -16.27 58.49
C PHE A 12 -2.40 -15.90 59.70
N THR A 13 -1.23 -15.35 59.42
CA THR A 13 -0.49 -14.57 60.40
C THR A 13 -1.15 -13.21 60.59
N ALA A 14 -0.80 -12.50 61.65
CA ALA A 14 -1.30 -11.14 61.87
C ALA A 14 -0.92 -10.17 60.72
N ASP A 15 0.23 -10.38 60.08
CA ASP A 15 0.65 -9.64 58.89
C ASP A 15 -0.23 -9.98 57.68
N ASP A 16 -0.51 -11.27 57.46
CA ASP A 16 -1.39 -11.75 56.39
C ASP A 16 -2.81 -11.16 56.54
N GLU A 17 -3.36 -11.13 57.77
CA GLU A 17 -4.67 -10.53 58.06
C GLU A 17 -4.70 -9.01 57.83
N LEU A 18 -3.58 -8.32 58.04
CA LEU A 18 -3.48 -6.89 57.76
C LEU A 18 -3.55 -6.65 56.25
N ILE A 19 -2.79 -7.42 55.47
CA ILE A 19 -2.74 -7.33 54.02
C ILE A 19 -4.08 -7.71 53.39
N ASP A 20 -4.71 -8.77 53.86
CA ASP A 20 -6.02 -9.23 53.37
C ASP A 20 -7.10 -8.15 53.52
N ARG A 21 -7.24 -7.59 54.74
CA ARG A 21 -8.17 -6.49 55.01
C ARG A 21 -7.85 -5.24 54.21
N PHE A 22 -6.56 -4.91 54.07
CA PHE A 22 -6.12 -3.75 53.30
C PHE A 22 -6.51 -3.90 51.82
N TYR A 23 -6.23 -5.05 51.20
CA TYR A 23 -6.55 -5.30 49.79
C TYR A 23 -8.05 -5.29 49.54
N ALA A 24 -8.83 -6.02 50.34
CA ALA A 24 -10.28 -6.08 50.20
C ALA A 24 -10.91 -4.68 50.27
N ARG A 25 -10.52 -3.89 51.28
CA ARG A 25 -11.02 -2.51 51.44
C ARG A 25 -10.58 -1.60 50.29
N SER A 26 -9.32 -1.71 49.87
CA SER A 26 -8.77 -0.91 48.78
C SER A 26 -9.49 -1.16 47.46
N LEU A 27 -9.78 -2.42 47.15
CA LEU A 27 -10.51 -2.80 45.95
C LEU A 27 -11.97 -2.34 45.99
N ILE A 28 -12.66 -2.53 47.12
CA ILE A 28 -14.03 -2.04 47.30
C ILE A 28 -14.09 -0.52 47.12
N ASN A 29 -13.17 0.22 47.73
CA ASN A 29 -13.09 1.67 47.55
C ASN A 29 -12.91 2.04 46.08
N PHE A 30 -11.99 1.36 45.38
CA PHE A 30 -11.73 1.59 43.96
C PHE A 30 -12.97 1.36 43.08
N ILE A 31 -13.71 0.27 43.30
CA ILE A 31 -14.94 -0.06 42.56
C ILE A 31 -16.01 1.03 42.75
N HIS A 32 -16.03 1.68 43.92
CA HIS A 32 -16.95 2.80 44.21
C HIS A 32 -16.37 4.17 43.83
N GLU A 33 -15.38 4.22 42.94
CA GLU A 33 -14.71 5.44 42.48
C GLU A 33 -14.08 6.28 43.61
N ARG A 34 -13.76 5.64 44.74
CA ARG A 34 -13.05 6.26 45.86
C ARG A 34 -11.56 5.94 45.79
N LYS A 35 -10.76 6.73 46.50
CA LYS A 35 -9.34 6.41 46.68
C LYS A 35 -9.19 5.04 47.37
N PRO A 36 -8.37 4.11 46.85
CA PRO A 36 -8.19 2.80 47.46
C PRO A 36 -7.78 2.90 48.94
N ASN A 37 -6.84 3.79 49.24
CA ASN A 37 -6.52 4.22 50.59
C ASN A 37 -6.42 5.77 50.62
N LYS A 38 -6.74 6.39 51.76
CA LYS A 38 -6.67 7.85 51.96
C LYS A 38 -5.29 8.41 51.59
N ASP A 39 -4.23 7.70 51.95
CA ASP A 39 -2.86 8.13 51.77
C ASP A 39 -2.26 7.64 50.44
N TRP A 40 -2.99 6.85 49.65
CA TRP A 40 -2.53 6.37 48.34
C TRP A 40 -2.48 7.53 47.35
N LEU A 41 -1.27 7.89 46.93
CA LEU A 41 -1.05 8.99 46.01
C LEU A 41 -1.36 8.56 44.56
N PRO A 42 -1.97 9.44 43.75
CA PRO A 42 -2.10 9.19 42.31
C PRO A 42 -0.75 8.88 41.66
N PHE A 43 -0.78 8.06 40.62
CA PHE A 43 0.43 7.73 39.86
C PHE A 43 0.99 8.97 39.16
N ASN A 44 2.29 9.20 39.33
CA ASN A 44 3.08 10.24 38.69
C ASN A 44 4.24 9.57 37.93
N PRO A 45 4.21 9.56 36.59
CA PRO A 45 5.24 8.93 35.77
C PRO A 45 6.66 9.46 36.03
N ALA A 46 6.80 10.74 36.38
CA ALA A 46 8.10 11.35 36.64
C ALA A 46 8.73 10.86 37.96
N LYS A 47 7.91 10.40 38.92
CA LYS A 47 8.36 9.87 40.21
C LYS A 47 8.32 8.35 40.29
N ARG A 48 7.66 7.70 39.32
CA ARG A 48 7.39 6.25 39.29
C ARG A 48 6.87 5.74 40.63
N ASN A 49 6.00 6.53 41.25
CA ASN A 49 5.49 6.20 42.57
C ASN A 49 4.55 5.01 42.48
N TYR A 50 4.62 4.15 43.48
CA TYR A 50 3.75 2.99 43.63
C TYR A 50 3.36 2.86 45.10
N TYR A 51 2.30 2.12 45.37
CA TYR A 51 1.91 1.82 46.74
C TYR A 51 2.37 0.41 47.08
N SER A 52 3.35 0.32 47.97
CA SER A 52 3.89 -0.94 48.45
C SER A 52 2.87 -1.55 49.41
N VAL A 53 2.33 -2.71 49.06
CA VAL A 53 1.37 -3.45 49.91
C VAL A 53 2.13 -4.57 50.61
N GLU A 54 2.89 -4.18 51.62
CA GLU A 54 3.68 -5.06 52.47
C GLU A 54 3.37 -4.79 53.94
N ALA A 55 3.50 -5.82 54.77
CA ALA A 55 3.25 -5.74 56.19
C ALA A 55 4.28 -6.58 56.94
N ASN A 56 4.85 -5.98 57.97
CA ASN A 56 5.62 -6.68 58.98
C ASN A 56 5.41 -5.93 60.29
N LEU A 57 4.52 -6.45 61.15
CA LEU A 57 4.14 -5.80 62.39
C LEU A 57 5.30 -5.73 63.39
N MET A 58 6.23 -6.69 63.35
CA MET A 58 7.42 -6.69 64.20
C MET A 58 8.37 -5.53 63.83
N GLU A 59 8.56 -5.30 62.53
CA GLU A 59 9.41 -4.23 61.99
C GLU A 59 8.65 -2.91 61.81
N ARG A 60 7.36 -2.86 62.16
CA ARG A 60 6.46 -1.71 61.96
C ARG A 60 6.39 -1.26 60.49
N ILE A 61 6.46 -2.21 59.57
CA ILE A 61 6.26 -1.99 58.14
C ILE A 61 4.77 -2.11 57.85
N PHE A 62 4.23 -1.08 57.20
CA PHE A 62 2.83 -1.00 56.80
C PHE A 62 2.74 -0.57 55.32
N PRO A 63 1.58 -0.81 54.68
CA PRO A 63 1.37 -0.35 53.31
C PRO A 63 1.60 1.15 53.16
N THR A 64 2.43 1.55 52.20
CA THR A 64 2.87 2.95 52.06
C THR A 64 3.25 3.29 50.62
N ASN A 65 3.34 4.59 50.30
CA ASN A 65 3.85 5.04 49.02
C ASN A 65 5.37 4.90 48.97
N LYS A 66 5.87 4.33 47.89
CA LYS A 66 7.28 4.27 47.52
C LYS A 66 7.49 4.95 46.17
N MET A 67 8.73 5.27 45.85
CA MET A 67 9.16 5.93 44.61
C MET A 67 10.05 5.00 43.80
N ASP A 68 10.36 5.40 42.57
CA ASP A 68 11.42 4.76 41.75
C ASP A 68 11.21 3.26 41.54
N TYR A 69 9.97 2.85 41.24
CA TYR A 69 9.64 1.45 40.97
C TYR A 69 10.51 0.88 39.84
N HIS A 70 11.42 -0.05 40.18
CA HIS A 70 12.30 -0.77 39.25
C HIS A 70 12.85 0.13 38.14
N SER A 71 13.39 1.30 38.52
CA SER A 71 13.67 2.35 37.54
C SER A 71 14.64 1.90 36.46
N GLU A 72 15.68 1.14 36.80
CA GLU A 72 16.67 0.64 35.85
C GLU A 72 16.05 -0.35 34.84
N GLU A 73 15.23 -1.27 35.31
CA GLU A 73 14.56 -2.25 34.45
C GLU A 73 13.49 -1.59 33.58
N VAL A 74 12.72 -0.66 34.14
CA VAL A 74 11.75 0.14 33.39
C VAL A 74 12.46 0.96 32.32
N ASP A 75 13.60 1.58 32.63
CA ASP A 75 14.37 2.36 31.65
C ASP A 75 14.91 1.51 30.52
N TYR A 76 15.45 0.35 30.86
CA TYR A 76 15.95 -0.61 29.89
C TYR A 76 14.86 -1.00 28.88
N TRP A 77 13.68 -1.39 29.36
CA TRP A 77 12.59 -1.81 28.47
C TRP A 77 11.94 -0.64 27.74
N LEU A 78 11.67 0.47 28.43
CA LEU A 78 10.90 1.58 27.87
C LEU A 78 11.71 2.45 26.93
N TYR A 79 12.99 2.70 27.25
CA TYR A 79 13.85 3.57 26.45
C TYR A 79 14.82 2.75 25.60
N ASN A 80 15.65 1.92 26.22
CA ASN A 80 16.76 1.30 25.50
C ASN A 80 16.27 0.33 24.42
N MET A 81 15.30 -0.54 24.75
CA MET A 81 14.73 -1.49 23.80
C MET A 81 13.90 -0.81 22.72
N THR A 82 13.09 0.19 23.09
CA THR A 82 12.32 0.99 22.12
C THR A 82 13.23 1.75 21.15
N GLU A 83 14.33 2.35 21.64
CA GLU A 83 15.32 3.02 20.80
C GLU A 83 16.03 2.03 19.90
N PHE A 84 16.42 0.87 20.43
CA PHE A 84 17.04 -0.20 19.65
C PHE A 84 16.14 -0.65 18.49
N ASP A 85 14.87 -0.94 18.74
CA ASP A 85 13.90 -1.34 17.71
C ASP A 85 13.71 -0.26 16.65
N ASN A 86 13.59 1.01 17.06
CA ASN A 86 13.52 2.15 16.15
C ASN A 86 14.79 2.26 15.28
N SER A 87 15.95 1.94 15.85
CA SER A 87 17.22 1.95 15.13
C SER A 87 17.26 0.86 14.05
N LEU A 88 16.69 -0.32 14.32
CA LEU A 88 16.58 -1.42 13.36
C LEU A 88 15.63 -1.02 12.22
N PHE A 89 14.46 -0.49 12.55
CA PHE A 89 13.49 -0.02 11.56
C PHE A 89 14.10 1.04 10.62
N ARG A 90 14.83 2.00 11.18
CA ARG A 90 15.53 3.03 10.39
C ARG A 90 16.62 2.46 9.47
N LYS A 91 17.32 1.41 9.90
CA LYS A 91 18.33 0.74 9.06
C LYS A 91 17.68 -0.02 7.89
N VAL A 92 16.65 -0.81 8.18
CA VAL A 92 15.93 -1.60 7.17
C VAL A 92 15.24 -0.69 6.15
N SER A 93 14.54 0.35 6.60
CA SER A 93 13.89 1.31 5.70
C SER A 93 14.88 2.04 4.77
N LYS A 94 16.07 2.38 5.27
CA LYS A 94 17.15 2.94 4.44
C LYS A 94 17.65 1.94 3.39
N GLN A 95 17.87 0.67 3.78
CA GLN A 95 18.30 -0.37 2.86
C GLN A 95 17.26 -0.68 1.77
N LEU A 96 15.97 -0.69 2.13
CA LEU A 96 14.89 -0.86 1.15
C LEU A 96 14.86 0.30 0.15
N ARG A 97 15.06 1.54 0.61
CA ARG A 97 15.16 2.70 -0.27
C ARG A 97 16.38 2.65 -1.19
N SER A 98 17.57 2.29 -0.68
CA SER A 98 18.77 2.18 -1.52
C SER A 98 18.66 1.06 -2.56
N ASN A 99 18.11 -0.10 -2.17
CA ASN A 99 17.90 -1.22 -3.10
C ASN A 99 16.84 -0.90 -4.18
N GLN A 100 15.95 0.05 -3.92
CA GLN A 100 14.99 0.54 -4.93
C GLN A 100 15.61 1.58 -5.88
N GLU A 101 16.67 2.27 -5.48
CA GLU A 101 17.43 3.17 -6.36
C GLU A 101 18.41 2.42 -7.26
N ASP A 102 18.96 1.28 -6.82
CA ASP A 102 19.81 0.40 -7.65
C ASP A 102 19.02 -0.50 -8.63
N GLY A 103 17.69 -0.55 -8.49
CA GLY A 103 16.76 -1.18 -9.42
C GLY A 103 16.49 -0.32 -10.65
N THR A 104 17.48 -0.20 -11.53
CA THR A 104 17.43 0.46 -12.85
C THR A 104 16.02 0.62 -13.50
N PRO A 105 15.45 1.84 -13.59
CA PRO A 105 14.33 2.10 -14.50
C PRO A 105 14.75 2.04 -15.98
N SER A 106 16.05 2.18 -16.27
CA SER A 106 16.60 2.18 -17.63
C SER A 106 16.30 0.89 -18.40
N TYR A 107 16.50 -0.28 -17.79
CA TYR A 107 16.35 -1.56 -18.51
C TYR A 107 14.88 -1.87 -18.89
N SER A 108 13.93 -1.41 -18.08
CA SER A 108 12.50 -1.56 -18.32
C SER A 108 11.99 -0.67 -19.46
N ILE A 109 12.45 0.59 -19.52
CA ILE A 109 12.04 1.55 -20.54
C ILE A 109 12.57 1.13 -21.92
N PHE A 110 13.84 0.75 -22.03
CA PHE A 110 14.42 0.31 -23.31
C PHE A 110 13.72 -0.94 -23.86
N ARG A 111 13.38 -1.92 -23.01
CA ARG A 111 12.62 -3.10 -23.44
C ARG A 111 11.22 -2.75 -23.91
N THR A 112 10.53 -1.84 -23.21
CA THR A 112 9.17 -1.43 -23.56
C THR A 112 9.14 -0.69 -24.90
N VAL A 113 10.09 0.22 -25.12
CA VAL A 113 10.24 0.98 -26.37
C VAL A 113 10.67 0.06 -27.53
N LEU A 114 11.61 -0.86 -27.30
CA LEU A 114 12.03 -1.81 -28.33
C LEU A 114 10.89 -2.76 -28.71
N SER A 115 10.10 -3.23 -27.73
CA SER A 115 8.95 -4.10 -27.99
C SER A 115 7.86 -3.40 -28.77
N SER A 116 7.56 -2.13 -28.48
CA SER A 116 6.54 -1.39 -29.21
C SER A 116 6.95 -1.10 -30.66
N LEU A 117 8.24 -0.79 -30.88
CA LEU A 117 8.79 -0.61 -32.23
C LEU A 117 8.72 -1.89 -33.06
N LEU A 118 9.12 -3.03 -32.49
CA LEU A 118 9.08 -4.32 -33.18
C LEU A 118 7.64 -4.74 -33.51
N PHE A 119 6.69 -4.50 -32.60
CA PHE A 119 5.28 -4.78 -32.86
C PHE A 119 4.70 -3.89 -33.97
N GLY A 120 5.02 -2.59 -33.95
CA GLY A 120 4.61 -1.66 -35.00
C GLY A 120 5.15 -2.06 -36.38
N LEU A 121 6.43 -2.43 -36.45
CA LEU A 121 7.07 -2.92 -37.68
C LEU A 121 6.44 -4.23 -38.20
N SER A 122 6.09 -5.15 -37.30
CA SER A 122 5.39 -6.38 -37.67
C SER A 122 4.02 -6.10 -38.27
N LEU A 123 3.26 -5.18 -37.65
CA LEU A 123 1.93 -4.80 -38.10
C LEU A 123 1.95 -4.16 -39.49
N THR A 124 2.89 -3.25 -39.74
CA THR A 124 3.03 -2.60 -41.06
C THR A 124 3.37 -3.62 -42.14
N LEU A 125 4.29 -4.55 -41.85
CA LEU A 125 4.64 -5.64 -42.76
C LEU A 125 3.41 -6.53 -43.09
N ALA A 126 2.61 -6.88 -42.09
CA ALA A 126 1.39 -7.65 -42.28
C ALA A 126 0.37 -6.90 -43.17
N PHE A 127 0.20 -5.59 -42.97
CA PHE A 127 -0.65 -4.77 -43.84
C PHE A 127 -0.15 -4.72 -45.28
N PHE A 128 1.16 -4.57 -45.51
CA PHE A 128 1.71 -4.59 -46.86
C PHE A 128 1.49 -5.94 -47.55
N ILE A 129 1.68 -7.04 -46.84
CA ILE A 129 1.42 -8.39 -47.36
C ILE A 129 -0.07 -8.57 -47.70
N LEU A 130 -0.97 -8.12 -46.82
CA LEU A 130 -2.42 -8.16 -47.06
C LEU A 130 -2.80 -7.36 -48.30
N MET A 131 -2.30 -6.13 -48.43
CA MET A 131 -2.58 -5.27 -49.58
C MET A 131 -2.06 -5.89 -50.90
N ALA A 132 -0.87 -6.50 -50.87
CA ALA A 132 -0.33 -7.22 -52.02
C ALA A 132 -1.18 -8.45 -52.40
N ALA A 133 -1.67 -9.19 -51.41
CA ALA A 133 -2.59 -10.31 -51.64
C ALA A 133 -3.95 -9.85 -52.18
N CYS A 134 -4.53 -8.78 -51.62
CA CYS A 134 -5.77 -8.20 -52.14
C CYS A 134 -5.62 -7.73 -53.59
N ALA A 135 -4.48 -7.15 -53.95
CA ALA A 135 -4.20 -6.74 -55.32
C ALA A 135 -4.06 -7.92 -56.28
N SER A 136 -3.50 -9.05 -55.85
CA SER A 136 -3.40 -10.26 -56.69
C SER A 136 -4.73 -10.97 -56.87
N PHE A 137 -5.64 -10.92 -55.88
CA PHE A 137 -7.00 -11.46 -56.02
C PHE A 137 -7.94 -10.54 -56.83
N SER A 138 -7.67 -9.23 -56.91
CA SER A 138 -8.43 -8.28 -57.73
C SER A 138 -8.26 -8.48 -59.26
N GLN A 139 -7.36 -9.37 -59.68
CA GLN A 139 -7.12 -9.71 -61.08
C GLN A 139 -8.03 -10.84 -61.63
N GLN A 140 -9.08 -11.23 -60.89
CA GLN A 140 -10.14 -12.08 -61.46
C GLN A 140 -11.09 -11.22 -62.30
N ASP A 141 -10.98 -11.37 -63.63
CA ASP A 141 -11.87 -10.75 -64.63
C ASP A 141 -13.35 -10.86 -64.21
N PRO A 142 -14.16 -9.80 -64.41
CA PRO A 142 -15.58 -9.87 -64.13
C PRO A 142 -16.27 -10.93 -65.01
N PRO A 143 -17.28 -11.64 -64.48
CA PRO A 143 -17.93 -12.73 -65.20
C PRO A 143 -18.58 -12.24 -66.51
N ASN A 144 -18.47 -13.10 -67.53
CA ASN A 144 -18.72 -12.91 -68.98
C ASN A 144 -20.05 -12.26 -69.45
N HIS A 145 -20.92 -11.76 -68.57
CA HIS A 145 -22.24 -11.25 -68.94
C HIS A 145 -22.29 -9.73 -69.26
N GLU A 146 -21.18 -8.99 -69.15
CA GLU A 146 -21.15 -7.55 -69.44
C GLU A 146 -20.42 -7.15 -70.75
N GLN A 147 -20.16 -8.11 -71.66
CA GLN A 147 -19.66 -7.74 -72.99
C GLN A 147 -20.81 -7.29 -73.91
N VAL A 148 -21.03 -5.97 -73.98
CA VAL A 148 -21.92 -5.36 -74.97
C VAL A 148 -21.24 -5.33 -76.34
N PRO A 149 -21.89 -5.72 -77.45
CA PRO A 149 -21.24 -5.73 -78.77
C PRO A 149 -21.05 -4.31 -79.30
N LEU A 150 -19.83 -4.01 -79.76
CA LEU A 150 -19.49 -2.80 -80.49
C LEU A 150 -20.20 -2.79 -81.85
N VAL A 151 -21.23 -1.97 -82.00
CA VAL A 151 -21.90 -1.72 -83.29
C VAL A 151 -20.99 -0.88 -84.18
N HIS A 152 -20.47 -1.50 -85.23
CA HIS A 152 -19.78 -0.83 -86.34
C HIS A 152 -20.78 -0.01 -87.18
N ARG A 153 -20.61 1.31 -87.25
CA ARG A 153 -21.42 2.20 -88.12
C ARG A 153 -20.62 2.58 -89.38
N LYS A 154 -21.05 2.09 -90.54
CA LYS A 154 -20.55 2.45 -91.88
C LYS A 154 -20.99 3.86 -92.31
N GLU A 155 -20.12 4.50 -93.09
CA GLU A 155 -20.25 5.85 -93.68
C GLU A 155 -21.44 6.03 -94.63
N THR A 156 -21.90 7.28 -94.77
CA THR A 156 -22.43 7.77 -96.06
C THR A 156 -22.22 9.27 -96.21
N GLN A 157 -21.51 9.67 -97.27
CA GLN A 157 -21.32 11.05 -97.72
C GLN A 157 -22.63 11.69 -98.21
N ARG A 158 -22.90 12.96 -97.87
CA ARG A 158 -23.51 13.92 -98.82
C ARG A 158 -23.35 15.41 -98.44
N LYS A 159 -22.47 16.08 -99.21
CA LYS A 159 -22.48 17.45 -99.78
C LYS A 159 -22.93 18.69 -98.97
N ARG A 160 -21.92 19.58 -98.78
CA ARG A 160 -21.82 21.04 -99.04
C ARG A 160 -22.99 21.97 -98.68
N THR A 161 -22.68 22.98 -97.84
CA THR A 161 -22.88 24.40 -98.18
C THR A 161 -21.70 25.21 -97.66
N ILE A 162 -21.22 26.15 -98.47
CA ILE A 162 -20.10 27.07 -98.24
C ILE A 162 -20.68 28.38 -97.67
N ILE A 163 -20.09 28.93 -96.60
CA ILE A 163 -20.06 30.39 -96.39
C ILE A 163 -18.66 30.76 -95.89
N VAL A 164 -18.01 31.66 -96.63
CA VAL A 164 -16.74 32.31 -96.32
C VAL A 164 -17.04 33.73 -95.84
N SER A 165 -16.40 34.15 -94.76
CA SER A 165 -15.98 35.55 -94.51
C SER A 165 -15.11 35.53 -93.25
N SER A 166 -13.78 35.56 -93.33
CA SER A 166 -12.87 36.65 -93.70
C SER A 166 -12.69 37.72 -92.61
N LEU A 167 -11.41 38.04 -92.37
CA LEU A 167 -10.82 39.17 -91.63
C LEU A 167 -10.73 39.04 -90.10
N LYS A 168 -9.64 39.45 -89.43
CA LYS A 168 -8.26 39.82 -89.79
C LYS A 168 -7.51 40.01 -88.45
N THR A 169 -6.23 39.64 -88.45
CA THR A 169 -5.12 40.10 -87.58
C THR A 169 -5.41 41.41 -86.82
N ARG A 170 -5.08 41.52 -85.53
CA ARG A 170 -3.70 41.57 -85.00
C ARG A 170 -3.73 41.48 -83.48
#